data_AF-A0A564ZVB3-F1
#
_entry.id   AF-A0A564ZVB3-F1
#
_cell.length_a   1.000
_cell.length_b   1.000
_cell.length_c   1.000
_cell.angle_alpha   90.00
_cell.angle_beta   90.00
_cell.angle_gamma   90.00
#
_symmetry.space_group_name_H-M   'P 1'
#
loop_
_entity.id
_entity.type
_entity.pdbx_description
1 polymer ?
#
loop_
_entity_poly.entity_id
_entity_poly.type
_entity_poly.pdbx_seq_one_letter_code
_entity_poly.pdbx_strand_id
1 'polypeptide(L)'
;MDGGEKEARISYHEYKKRLKKLTEEIKKEKKKKTINKNKNSDNLTKLEEELSKLNAMYNLGNADEGSEMNHSEKKNDRDREASTYEDINDGVATTELYSYNAVSKKALRNIKRTQRKEREVERIEQSRSKIGDLEYEELVECLKRVNKTIYPIAPDGNCLYESILHQLRERVGGFKYNQEDLLNLLGEERFSLEGVNLRDYQKGGPFDFGIFAHFDPQDLSSDVLRFIAAVYILQNEEQFVHFVCADEGDEPAADTYFCYCEAILKGVYGSEIEINALSSILKKKITVYDVNMNISYGEEHETELFICIHHKLYALGKHYNSVVDMLVRDV
;
A
#
# COMPACT_ATOMS: atom_id res chain seq x y z
N MET A 1 -38.83 21.23 33.60
CA MET A 1 -39.12 22.47 32.86
C MET A 1 -37.88 23.32 33.00
N ASP A 2 -37.06 23.52 31.97
CA ASP A 2 -37.12 23.04 30.57
C ASP A 2 -35.94 22.11 30.26
N GLY A 3 -35.89 21.34 29.17
CA GLY A 3 -36.68 21.40 27.92
C GLY A 3 -35.80 21.35 26.66
N GLY A 4 -34.53 20.93 26.78
CA GLY A 4 -33.59 20.87 25.66
C GLY A 4 -33.96 19.80 24.63
N GLU A 5 -34.26 20.25 23.41
CA GLU A 5 -34.56 19.39 22.28
C GLU A 5 -33.34 18.56 21.87
N LYS A 6 -33.47 17.22 21.86
CA LYS A 6 -32.50 16.34 21.22
C LYS A 6 -32.81 16.29 19.73
N GLU A 7 -31.98 16.91 18.89
CA GLU A 7 -32.08 16.75 17.43
C GLU A 7 -31.97 15.27 17.04
N ALA A 8 -32.89 14.78 16.21
CA ALA A 8 -33.06 13.36 15.95
C ALA A 8 -32.00 12.80 14.98
N ARG A 9 -31.36 11.67 15.35
CA ARG A 9 -30.55 10.85 14.43
C ARG A 9 -31.42 10.41 13.22
N ILE A 10 -30.89 10.54 12.00
CA ILE A 10 -31.61 10.20 10.75
C ILE A 10 -30.93 9.02 10.05
N SER A 11 -31.66 7.91 9.88
CA SER A 11 -31.18 6.71 9.16
C SER A 11 -30.80 7.03 7.70
N TYR A 12 -29.74 6.39 7.20
CA TYR A 12 -29.25 6.58 5.81
C TYR A 12 -30.34 6.40 4.75
N HIS A 13 -31.27 5.45 4.92
CA HIS A 13 -32.37 5.26 3.96
C HIS A 13 -33.33 6.45 3.95
N GLU A 14 -33.60 7.04 5.12
CA GLU A 14 -34.43 8.24 5.24
C GLU A 14 -33.70 9.49 4.74
N TYR A 15 -32.43 9.68 5.11
CA TYR A 15 -31.57 10.75 4.59
C TYR A 15 -31.58 10.75 3.06
N LYS A 16 -31.31 9.60 2.42
CA LYS A 16 -31.34 9.44 0.95
C LYS A 16 -32.70 9.76 0.33
N LYS A 17 -33.80 9.45 1.03
CA LYS A 17 -35.19 9.74 0.62
C LYS A 17 -35.54 11.23 0.74
N ARG A 18 -35.10 11.91 1.81
CA ARG A 18 -35.27 13.35 2.04
C ARG A 18 -34.41 14.17 1.06
N LEU A 19 -33.14 13.79 0.88
CA LEU A 19 -32.19 14.40 -0.07
C LEU A 19 -32.73 14.43 -1.51
N LYS A 20 -33.34 13.33 -1.98
CA LYS A 20 -33.95 13.26 -3.32
C LYS A 20 -35.19 14.15 -3.47
N LYS A 21 -35.95 14.42 -2.38
CA LYS A 21 -37.07 15.39 -2.42
C LYS A 21 -36.56 16.83 -2.50
N LEU A 22 -35.73 17.24 -1.54
CA LEU A 22 -35.18 18.60 -1.46
C LEU A 22 -34.48 19.01 -2.76
N THR A 23 -33.67 18.12 -3.34
CA THR A 23 -32.97 18.42 -4.61
C THR A 23 -33.91 18.56 -5.82
N GLU A 24 -35.05 17.86 -5.86
CA GLU A 24 -36.08 18.07 -6.90
C GLU A 24 -36.94 19.32 -6.65
N GLU A 25 -37.18 19.68 -5.39
CA GLU A 25 -37.91 20.90 -5.01
C GLU A 25 -37.06 22.16 -5.27
N ILE A 26 -35.77 22.13 -4.96
CA ILE A 26 -34.77 23.15 -5.35
C ILE A 26 -34.73 23.33 -6.87
N LYS A 27 -34.75 22.24 -7.66
CA LYS A 27 -34.83 22.32 -9.14
C LYS A 27 -36.12 22.97 -9.62
N LYS A 28 -37.27 22.61 -9.02
CA LYS A 28 -38.58 23.21 -9.36
C LYS A 28 -38.62 24.70 -9.01
N GLU A 29 -38.12 25.09 -7.84
CA GLU A 29 -38.14 26.50 -7.40
C GLU A 29 -37.15 27.36 -8.21
N LYS A 30 -35.97 26.82 -8.57
CA LYS A 30 -35.06 27.46 -9.55
C LYS A 30 -35.74 27.66 -10.91
N LYS A 31 -36.52 26.69 -11.41
CA LYS A 31 -37.33 26.86 -12.63
C LYS A 31 -38.47 27.88 -12.49
N LYS A 32 -39.01 28.11 -11.28
CA LYS A 32 -39.99 29.19 -11.02
C LYS A 32 -39.36 30.58 -10.92
N LYS A 33 -38.12 30.72 -10.43
CA LYS A 33 -37.39 32.02 -10.42
C LYS A 33 -37.28 32.64 -11.82
N THR A 34 -37.19 31.81 -12.87
CA THR A 34 -37.20 32.25 -14.28
C THR A 34 -38.52 32.89 -14.73
N ILE A 35 -39.62 32.70 -14.00
CA ILE A 35 -40.97 33.16 -14.39
C ILE A 35 -41.47 34.28 -13.48
N ASN A 36 -41.12 34.29 -12.18
CA ASN A 36 -41.50 35.38 -11.28
C ASN A 36 -40.42 35.64 -10.21
N LYS A 37 -39.93 36.88 -10.11
CA LYS A 37 -38.62 37.18 -9.49
C LYS A 37 -38.63 37.44 -7.98
N ASN A 38 -39.61 38.15 -7.44
CA ASN A 38 -39.42 38.85 -6.15
C ASN A 38 -39.85 38.10 -4.86
N LYS A 39 -40.55 36.95 -4.94
CA LYS A 39 -40.88 36.12 -3.75
C LYS A 39 -40.22 34.74 -3.73
N ASN A 40 -39.75 34.26 -4.87
CA ASN A 40 -39.12 32.93 -4.97
C ASN A 40 -37.65 32.94 -4.48
N SER A 41 -37.14 34.08 -3.99
CA SER A 41 -35.78 34.20 -3.47
C SER A 41 -35.62 33.38 -2.19
N ASP A 42 -36.37 33.76 -1.15
CA ASP A 42 -36.17 33.29 0.22
C ASP A 42 -36.60 31.83 0.41
N ASN A 43 -37.59 31.38 -0.37
CA ASN A 43 -37.95 29.96 -0.45
C ASN A 43 -36.77 29.10 -0.91
N LEU A 44 -35.99 29.58 -1.87
CA LEU A 44 -34.84 28.84 -2.35
C LEU A 44 -33.72 28.81 -1.31
N THR A 45 -33.44 29.95 -0.68
CA THR A 45 -32.43 30.04 0.39
C THR A 45 -32.77 29.09 1.54
N LYS A 46 -34.04 29.04 1.96
CA LYS A 46 -34.53 28.11 2.99
C LYS A 46 -34.35 26.64 2.61
N LEU A 47 -34.66 26.26 1.36
CA LEU A 47 -34.45 24.89 0.87
C LEU A 47 -32.96 24.52 0.81
N GLU A 48 -32.08 25.48 0.50
CA GLU A 48 -30.63 25.28 0.47
C GLU A 48 -30.02 25.23 1.89
N GLU A 49 -30.56 25.99 2.85
CA GLU A 49 -30.27 25.87 4.29
C GLU A 49 -30.76 24.53 4.87
N GLU A 50 -31.98 24.08 4.52
CA GLU A 50 -32.54 22.81 4.97
C GLU A 50 -31.73 21.62 4.42
N LEU A 51 -31.28 21.70 3.16
CA LEU A 51 -30.33 20.74 2.59
C LEU A 51 -29.00 20.70 3.38
N SER A 52 -28.48 21.87 3.77
CA SER A 52 -27.26 21.97 4.59
C SER A 52 -27.44 21.32 5.96
N LYS A 53 -28.55 21.62 6.65
CA LYS A 53 -28.90 21.02 7.95
C LYS A 53 -29.08 19.51 7.86
N LEU A 54 -29.78 19.01 6.84
CA LEU A 54 -29.97 17.57 6.61
C LEU A 54 -28.62 16.84 6.45
N ASN A 55 -27.66 17.44 5.75
CA ASN A 55 -26.31 16.89 5.61
C ASN A 55 -25.55 16.91 6.95
N ALA A 56 -25.67 17.98 7.74
CA ALA A 56 -25.05 18.08 9.06
C ALA A 56 -25.60 17.03 10.04
N MET A 57 -26.93 16.86 10.12
CA MET A 57 -27.59 15.86 10.99
C MET A 57 -27.15 14.43 10.66
N TYR A 58 -27.00 14.09 9.37
CA TYR A 58 -26.47 12.79 8.98
C TYR A 58 -24.99 12.63 9.34
N ASN A 59 -24.17 13.66 9.11
CA ASN A 59 -22.72 13.58 9.37
C ASN A 59 -22.39 13.52 10.87
N LEU A 60 -23.10 14.25 11.74
CA LEU A 60 -22.93 14.15 13.20
C LEU A 60 -23.41 12.80 13.74
N GLY A 61 -24.48 12.23 13.15
CA GLY A 61 -25.07 10.97 13.62
C GLY A 61 -24.12 9.76 13.55
N ASN A 62 -23.20 9.74 12.58
CA ASN A 62 -22.28 8.61 12.33
C ASN A 62 -20.99 8.64 13.19
N ALA A 63 -20.84 9.61 14.10
CA ALA A 63 -19.64 9.73 14.94
C ALA A 63 -19.72 8.95 16.28
N ASP A 64 -20.87 8.40 16.62
CA ASP A 64 -21.21 7.99 18.00
C ASP A 64 -22.18 6.77 18.06
N GLU A 65 -22.13 5.86 17.07
CA GLU A 65 -22.81 4.55 17.10
C GLU A 65 -21.88 3.43 16.56
N GLY A 66 -20.70 3.30 17.17
CA GLY A 66 -19.74 2.23 16.89
C GLY A 66 -20.02 0.93 17.68
N SER A 67 -21.26 0.44 17.72
CA SER A 67 -21.64 -0.69 18.59
C SER A 67 -22.78 -1.58 18.06
N GLU A 68 -22.45 -2.87 17.89
CA GLU A 68 -23.31 -4.07 17.88
C GLU A 68 -24.19 -4.46 16.67
N MET A 69 -24.38 -5.80 16.58
CA MET A 69 -25.39 -6.59 15.83
C MET A 69 -25.37 -6.70 14.29
N ASN A 70 -24.51 -7.61 13.81
CA ASN A 70 -24.88 -8.92 13.22
C ASN A 70 -25.93 -9.09 12.07
N HIS A 71 -25.47 -9.87 11.07
CA HIS A 71 -26.13 -10.99 10.37
C HIS A 71 -27.07 -10.83 9.14
N SER A 72 -26.75 -11.63 8.10
CA SER A 72 -27.64 -12.21 7.05
C SER A 72 -28.36 -11.26 6.07
N GLU A 73 -28.65 -11.61 4.81
CA GLU A 73 -28.96 -12.93 4.19
C GLU A 73 -28.25 -13.24 2.85
N LYS A 74 -28.56 -14.40 2.26
CA LYS A 74 -28.03 -14.97 1.00
C LYS A 74 -28.89 -14.67 -0.23
N LYS A 75 -28.25 -14.55 -1.40
CA LYS A 75 -28.50 -15.28 -2.70
C LYS A 75 -27.59 -14.66 -3.79
N ASN A 76 -26.89 -15.41 -4.65
CA ASN A 76 -27.38 -16.25 -5.76
C ASN A 76 -28.19 -15.40 -6.79
N ASP A 77 -27.92 -15.43 -8.10
CA ASP A 77 -27.24 -16.45 -8.94
C ASP A 77 -26.24 -15.88 -9.98
N ARG A 78 -25.85 -16.69 -10.97
CA ARG A 78 -24.71 -16.50 -11.89
C ARG A 78 -25.09 -16.13 -13.35
N ASP A 79 -24.04 -15.73 -14.08
CA ASP A 79 -23.76 -15.99 -15.51
C ASP A 79 -24.32 -15.10 -16.66
N ARG A 80 -23.40 -14.86 -17.63
CA ARG A 80 -23.55 -14.58 -19.08
C ARG A 80 -23.82 -13.16 -19.62
N GLU A 81 -22.71 -12.42 -19.78
CA GLU A 81 -22.07 -12.06 -21.07
C GLU A 81 -22.80 -11.31 -22.21
N ALA A 82 -22.13 -10.24 -22.70
CA ALA A 82 -22.06 -9.67 -24.07
C ALA A 82 -23.30 -9.77 -25.00
N SER A 83 -23.90 -8.68 -25.51
CA SER A 83 -23.29 -7.51 -26.21
C SER A 83 -24.38 -6.40 -26.43
N THR A 84 -24.45 -5.45 -27.39
CA THR A 84 -23.76 -5.09 -28.66
C THR A 84 -23.94 -3.55 -28.91
N TYR A 85 -23.43 -3.01 -30.04
CA TYR A 85 -23.65 -1.66 -30.61
C TYR A 85 -25.17 -1.32 -30.80
N GLU A 86 -25.65 -0.08 -31.02
CA GLU A 86 -25.18 1.02 -31.89
C GLU A 86 -25.31 2.45 -31.31
N ASP A 87 -24.84 3.43 -32.09
CA ASP A 87 -24.71 4.86 -31.80
C ASP A 87 -25.68 5.71 -32.66
N ILE A 88 -26.39 6.67 -32.05
CA ILE A 88 -27.01 7.79 -32.76
C ILE A 88 -26.78 9.09 -31.97
N ASN A 89 -26.03 9.99 -32.59
CA ASN A 89 -25.75 11.35 -32.16
C ASN A 89 -26.88 12.32 -32.60
N ASP A 90 -27.33 13.18 -31.68
CA ASP A 90 -27.89 14.50 -32.03
C ASP A 90 -27.34 15.56 -31.07
N GLY A 91 -26.95 16.71 -31.60
CA GLY A 91 -26.01 17.62 -30.96
C GLY A 91 -26.44 19.08 -31.00
N VAL A 92 -26.77 19.64 -29.83
CA VAL A 92 -26.88 21.09 -29.62
C VAL A 92 -25.92 21.52 -28.52
N ALA A 93 -24.78 22.07 -28.92
CA ALA A 93 -23.78 22.59 -27.99
C ALA A 93 -24.22 23.95 -27.43
N THR A 94 -24.47 24.01 -26.11
CA THR A 94 -24.42 25.27 -25.34
C THR A 94 -23.43 25.10 -24.18
N THR A 95 -22.15 25.21 -24.54
CA THR A 95 -21.00 25.22 -23.63
C THR A 95 -21.04 26.47 -22.72
N GLU A 96 -20.36 26.41 -21.57
CA GLU A 96 -20.04 27.55 -20.69
C GLU A 96 -21.22 28.37 -20.11
N LEU A 97 -21.63 28.02 -18.86
CA LEU A 97 -21.98 29.03 -17.84
C LEU A 97 -22.14 28.51 -16.39
N TYR A 98 -22.11 27.19 -16.15
CA TYR A 98 -22.23 26.61 -14.79
C TYR A 98 -20.98 25.84 -14.32
N SER A 99 -19.87 26.57 -14.20
CA SER A 99 -18.77 26.16 -13.33
C SER A 99 -18.94 26.78 -11.95
N TYR A 100 -19.44 26.02 -10.97
CA TYR A 100 -19.08 26.14 -9.55
C TYR A 100 -19.55 24.88 -8.79
N ASN A 101 -18.77 24.45 -7.80
CA ASN A 101 -19.09 23.41 -6.81
C ASN A 101 -19.38 21.98 -7.35
N ALA A 102 -18.81 21.60 -8.49
CA ALA A 102 -18.59 20.20 -8.83
C ALA A 102 -17.20 19.76 -8.34
N VAL A 103 -17.14 18.79 -7.42
CA VAL A 103 -15.87 18.15 -7.03
C VAL A 103 -15.24 17.52 -8.27
N SER A 104 -14.06 18.00 -8.68
CA SER A 104 -13.40 17.61 -9.93
C SER A 104 -13.31 16.09 -10.10
N LYS A 105 -13.44 15.58 -11.34
CA LYS A 105 -13.24 14.16 -11.66
C LYS A 105 -11.88 13.63 -11.13
N LYS A 106 -10.85 14.48 -11.04
CA LYS A 106 -9.55 14.15 -10.41
C LYS A 106 -9.68 14.03 -8.88
N ALA A 107 -10.35 14.99 -8.22
CA ALA A 107 -10.58 14.95 -6.78
C ALA A 107 -11.48 13.78 -6.35
N LEU A 108 -12.53 13.45 -7.11
CA LEU A 108 -13.39 12.30 -6.83
C LEU A 108 -12.66 10.96 -7.02
N ARG A 109 -11.76 10.87 -8.02
CA ARG A 109 -10.83 9.72 -8.17
C ARG A 109 -9.87 9.63 -6.98
N ASN A 110 -9.32 10.74 -6.52
CA ASN A 110 -8.43 10.78 -5.36
C ASN A 110 -9.16 10.32 -4.08
N ILE A 111 -10.34 10.88 -3.77
CA ILE A 111 -11.17 10.46 -2.63
C ILE A 111 -11.46 8.96 -2.69
N LYS A 112 -11.85 8.42 -3.86
CA LYS A 112 -12.08 6.98 -4.04
C LYS A 112 -10.81 6.12 -3.90
N ARG A 113 -9.62 6.68 -4.17
CA ARG A 113 -8.32 6.03 -3.92
C ARG A 113 -7.97 6.03 -2.43
N THR A 114 -8.20 7.14 -1.73
CA THR A 114 -8.01 7.22 -0.26
C THR A 114 -8.97 6.27 0.45
N GLN A 115 -10.27 6.31 0.13
CA GLN A 115 -11.28 5.37 0.63
C GLN A 115 -11.07 3.91 0.22
N ARG A 116 -10.16 3.61 -0.71
CA ARG A 116 -9.68 2.25 -0.94
C ARG A 116 -8.55 1.92 0.04
N LYS A 117 -7.50 2.75 0.09
CA LYS A 117 -6.38 2.61 1.03
C LYS A 117 -6.83 2.51 2.49
N GLU A 118 -7.76 3.33 2.93
CA GLU A 118 -8.27 3.35 4.32
C GLU A 118 -8.86 1.98 4.71
N ARG A 119 -9.73 1.39 3.87
CA ARG A 119 -10.31 0.05 4.10
C ARG A 119 -9.32 -1.10 3.87
N GLU A 120 -8.23 -0.84 3.17
CA GLU A 120 -7.13 -1.79 2.92
C GLU A 120 -6.24 -1.87 4.17
N VAL A 121 -5.89 -0.71 4.75
CA VAL A 121 -5.24 -0.58 6.07
C VAL A 121 -6.13 -1.12 7.20
N GLU A 122 -7.43 -0.80 7.21
CA GLU A 122 -8.38 -1.32 8.21
C GLU A 122 -8.45 -2.85 8.19
N ARG A 123 -8.50 -3.47 6.99
CA ARG A 123 -8.45 -4.93 6.83
C ARG A 123 -7.11 -5.52 7.29
N ILE A 124 -6.01 -4.83 6.99
CA ILE A 124 -4.66 -5.22 7.43
C ILE A 124 -4.58 -5.23 8.96
N GLU A 125 -5.09 -4.18 9.62
CA GLU A 125 -5.09 -4.09 11.08
C GLU A 125 -6.01 -5.16 11.71
N GLN A 126 -7.18 -5.41 11.10
CA GLN A 126 -8.07 -6.54 11.46
C GLN A 126 -7.46 -7.92 11.20
N SER A 127 -6.37 -8.03 10.43
CA SER A 127 -5.64 -9.28 10.18
C SER A 127 -4.48 -9.53 11.15
N ARG A 128 -4.25 -8.60 12.10
CA ARG A 128 -3.28 -8.80 13.18
C ARG A 128 -3.71 -9.92 14.11
N SER A 129 -2.75 -10.69 14.60
CA SER A 129 -3.01 -11.74 15.60
C SER A 129 -2.59 -11.28 16.99
N LYS A 130 -3.35 -11.65 18.02
CA LYS A 130 -3.00 -11.34 19.44
C LYS A 130 -1.64 -11.90 19.86
N ILE A 131 -1.16 -12.95 19.19
CA ILE A 131 0.17 -13.53 19.43
C ILE A 131 1.23 -12.63 18.77
N GLY A 132 0.93 -12.12 17.57
CA GLY A 132 1.72 -11.14 16.85
C GLY A 132 1.80 -9.77 17.52
N ASP A 133 0.75 -9.33 18.20
CA ASP A 133 0.77 -8.11 19.00
C ASP A 133 1.73 -8.23 20.19
N LEU A 134 1.72 -9.37 20.90
CA LEU A 134 2.67 -9.66 21.97
C LEU A 134 4.11 -9.80 21.44
N GLU A 135 4.30 -10.47 20.30
CA GLU A 135 5.58 -10.54 19.57
C GLU A 135 6.11 -9.15 19.20
N TYR A 136 5.24 -8.24 18.77
CA TYR A 136 5.59 -6.86 18.45
C TYR A 136 5.97 -6.05 19.70
N GLU A 137 5.20 -6.16 20.78
CA GLU A 137 5.49 -5.49 22.06
C GLU A 137 6.81 -5.98 22.67
N GLU A 138 7.06 -7.30 22.69
CA GLU A 138 8.31 -7.89 23.18
C GLU A 138 9.51 -7.45 22.34
N LEU A 139 9.39 -7.39 21.01
CA LEU A 139 10.46 -6.93 20.13
C LEU A 139 10.77 -5.43 20.33
N VAL A 140 9.75 -4.61 20.57
CA VAL A 140 9.92 -3.19 20.93
C VAL A 140 10.66 -3.05 22.27
N GLU A 141 10.34 -3.86 23.30
CA GLU A 141 11.07 -3.84 24.57
C GLU A 141 12.52 -4.36 24.46
N CYS A 142 12.80 -5.29 23.55
CA CYS A 142 14.16 -5.71 23.23
C CYS A 142 14.94 -4.62 22.49
N LEU A 143 14.35 -3.96 21.49
CA LEU A 143 14.96 -2.86 20.75
C LEU A 143 15.23 -1.61 21.61
N LYS A 144 14.35 -1.31 22.58
CA LYS A 144 14.56 -0.21 23.55
C LYS A 144 15.88 -0.35 24.33
N ARG A 145 16.31 -1.58 24.65
CA ARG A 145 17.57 -1.86 25.38
C ARG A 145 18.82 -1.50 24.58
N VAL A 146 18.70 -1.35 23.26
CA VAL A 146 19.78 -0.93 22.35
C VAL A 146 19.49 0.44 21.70
N ASN A 147 18.64 1.25 22.33
CA ASN A 147 18.23 2.58 21.86
C ASN A 147 17.61 2.61 20.44
N LYS A 148 16.94 1.54 20.03
CA LYS A 148 16.26 1.43 18.72
C LYS A 148 14.74 1.27 18.87
N THR A 149 14.01 1.50 17.79
CA THR A 149 12.55 1.29 17.69
C THR A 149 12.17 0.81 16.29
N ILE A 150 10.99 0.21 16.18
CA ILE A 150 10.43 -0.25 14.90
C ILE A 150 9.85 0.94 14.12
N TYR A 151 10.19 1.03 12.83
CA TYR A 151 9.49 1.83 11.83
C TYR A 151 8.60 0.89 10.99
N PRO A 152 7.27 1.10 10.97
CA PRO A 152 6.34 0.18 10.33
C PRO A 152 6.39 0.26 8.79
N ILE A 153 6.50 -0.91 8.16
CA ILE A 153 6.44 -1.11 6.72
C ILE A 153 5.06 -1.70 6.36
N ALA A 154 4.59 -1.47 5.13
CA ALA A 154 3.34 -2.04 4.66
C ALA A 154 3.41 -3.58 4.63
N PRO A 155 2.43 -4.31 5.18
CA PRO A 155 2.40 -5.78 5.14
C PRO A 155 1.84 -6.27 3.81
N ASP A 156 2.66 -6.09 2.78
CA ASP A 156 2.54 -6.72 1.47
C ASP A 156 3.75 -7.63 1.21
N GLY A 157 3.77 -8.30 0.05
CA GLY A 157 4.86 -9.20 -0.33
C GLY A 157 6.24 -8.53 -0.43
N ASN A 158 6.31 -7.20 -0.53
CA ASN A 158 7.55 -6.44 -0.67
C ASN A 158 8.11 -5.94 0.67
N CYS A 159 7.48 -6.25 1.82
CA CYS A 159 7.89 -5.74 3.14
C CYS A 159 9.39 -5.90 3.47
N LEU A 160 10.02 -7.03 3.09
CA LEU A 160 11.48 -7.19 3.23
C LEU A 160 12.24 -6.09 2.48
N TYR A 161 11.99 -5.96 1.19
CA TYR A 161 12.68 -5.03 0.31
C TYR A 161 12.43 -3.58 0.73
N GLU A 162 11.19 -3.21 1.08
CA GLU A 162 10.87 -1.86 1.57
C GLU A 162 11.51 -1.57 2.95
N SER A 163 11.68 -2.57 3.83
CA SER A 163 12.40 -2.40 5.09
C SER A 163 13.89 -2.08 4.90
N ILE A 164 14.51 -2.69 3.87
CA ILE A 164 15.90 -2.46 3.46
C ILE A 164 16.04 -1.11 2.74
N LEU A 165 15.13 -0.77 1.82
CA LEU A 165 15.09 0.53 1.14
C LEU A 165 14.93 1.68 2.13
N HIS A 166 14.14 1.50 3.19
CA HIS A 166 14.03 2.47 4.26
C HIS A 166 15.37 2.68 4.97
N GLN A 167 16.05 1.60 5.37
CA GLN A 167 17.40 1.71 5.98
C GLN A 167 18.43 2.34 5.04
N LEU A 168 18.40 2.03 3.74
CA LEU A 168 19.28 2.66 2.76
C LEU A 168 19.04 4.18 2.68
N ARG A 169 17.78 4.61 2.60
CA ARG A 169 17.38 6.03 2.53
C ARG A 169 17.69 6.82 3.82
N GLU A 170 17.74 6.16 4.98
CA GLU A 170 18.14 6.78 6.25
C GLU A 170 19.66 6.82 6.46
N ARG A 171 20.39 5.75 6.10
CA ARG A 171 21.79 5.54 6.53
C ARG A 171 22.83 5.75 5.44
N VAL A 172 22.48 5.66 4.16
CA VAL A 172 23.44 5.81 3.05
C VAL A 172 23.49 7.25 2.57
N GLY A 173 24.44 8.01 3.10
CA GLY A 173 24.84 9.31 2.56
C GLY A 173 25.95 9.17 1.52
N GLY A 174 25.81 9.84 0.37
CA GLY A 174 26.82 9.90 -0.68
C GLY A 174 26.75 8.75 -1.69
N PHE A 175 26.06 9.01 -2.80
CA PHE A 175 25.96 8.10 -3.95
C PHE A 175 26.94 8.50 -5.07
N LYS A 176 27.21 7.53 -5.95
CA LYS A 176 28.01 7.64 -7.18
C LYS A 176 27.20 7.22 -8.42
N TYR A 177 26.23 6.33 -8.23
CA TYR A 177 25.40 5.74 -9.28
C TYR A 177 23.92 6.06 -9.05
N ASN A 178 23.14 6.08 -10.12
CA ASN A 178 21.74 6.51 -10.16
C ASN A 178 20.92 5.65 -11.14
N GLN A 179 19.63 5.95 -11.32
CA GLN A 179 18.74 5.19 -12.21
C GLN A 179 19.31 5.06 -13.64
N GLU A 180 19.98 6.08 -14.17
CA GLU A 180 20.57 6.03 -15.53
C GLU A 180 21.70 4.99 -15.64
N ASP A 181 22.50 4.78 -14.59
CA ASP A 181 23.55 3.75 -14.58
C ASP A 181 22.96 2.32 -14.63
N LEU A 182 21.85 2.08 -13.91
CA LEU A 182 21.12 0.81 -13.97
C LEU A 182 20.53 0.57 -15.36
N LEU A 183 19.90 1.58 -15.94
CA LEU A 183 19.30 1.49 -17.28
C LEU A 183 20.37 1.23 -18.36
N ASN A 184 21.52 1.90 -18.27
CA ASN A 184 22.68 1.67 -19.14
C ASN A 184 23.29 0.26 -18.95
N LEU A 185 23.35 -0.26 -17.72
CA LEU A 185 23.83 -1.62 -17.44
C LEU A 185 22.90 -2.71 -18.03
N LEU A 186 21.60 -2.43 -18.09
CA LEU A 186 20.59 -3.32 -18.68
C LEU A 186 20.45 -3.15 -20.20
N GLY A 187 20.83 -2.00 -20.75
CA GLY A 187 20.59 -1.64 -22.15
C GLY A 187 19.13 -1.24 -22.44
N GLU A 188 18.38 -0.85 -21.41
CA GLU A 188 16.92 -0.64 -21.44
C GLU A 188 16.53 0.82 -21.21
N GLU A 189 15.52 1.34 -21.92
CA GLU A 189 14.99 2.69 -21.64
C GLU A 189 14.25 2.77 -20.29
N ARG A 190 13.69 1.64 -19.83
CA ARG A 190 12.89 1.55 -18.59
C ARG A 190 12.98 0.17 -17.97
N PHE A 191 13.30 0.11 -16.68
CA PHE A 191 13.21 -1.13 -15.91
C PHE A 191 11.75 -1.52 -15.63
N SER A 192 11.43 -2.80 -15.80
CA SER A 192 10.17 -3.43 -15.38
C SER A 192 10.37 -4.94 -15.17
N LEU A 193 9.87 -5.49 -14.07
CA LEU A 193 9.93 -6.93 -13.79
C LEU A 193 9.18 -7.78 -14.84
N GLU A 194 8.12 -7.24 -15.44
CA GLU A 194 7.32 -7.96 -16.46
C GLU A 194 8.11 -8.30 -17.73
N GLY A 195 9.22 -7.61 -18.00
CA GLY A 195 10.10 -7.86 -19.14
C GLY A 195 11.32 -8.75 -18.86
N VAL A 196 11.57 -9.12 -17.60
CA VAL A 196 12.82 -9.81 -17.22
C VAL A 196 12.77 -11.30 -17.59
N ASN A 197 13.69 -11.72 -18.47
CA ASN A 197 14.01 -13.12 -18.73
C ASN A 197 15.29 -13.53 -17.98
N LEU A 198 15.16 -14.30 -16.90
CA LEU A 198 16.32 -14.74 -16.10
C LEU A 198 17.32 -15.63 -16.87
N ARG A 199 16.93 -16.28 -17.97
CA ARG A 199 17.84 -17.12 -18.77
C ARG A 199 18.99 -16.32 -19.38
N ASP A 200 18.79 -15.04 -19.64
CA ASP A 200 19.81 -14.16 -20.21
C ASP A 200 20.95 -13.85 -19.20
N TYR A 201 20.65 -14.00 -17.90
CA TYR A 201 21.60 -13.79 -16.81
C TYR A 201 22.28 -15.08 -16.34
N GLN A 202 21.70 -16.26 -16.62
CA GLN A 202 22.14 -17.57 -16.11
C GLN A 202 23.56 -17.98 -16.52
N LYS A 203 24.12 -17.42 -17.60
CA LYS A 203 25.46 -17.79 -18.14
C LYS A 203 26.56 -16.77 -17.87
N GLY A 204 26.29 -15.75 -17.05
CA GLY A 204 27.25 -14.71 -16.71
C GLY A 204 27.46 -13.68 -17.82
N GLY A 205 26.62 -12.65 -17.85
CA GLY A 205 27.03 -11.33 -18.35
C GLY A 205 27.78 -10.57 -17.26
N PRO A 206 28.55 -9.51 -17.59
CA PRO A 206 29.21 -8.64 -16.61
C PRO A 206 28.19 -7.69 -15.95
N PHE A 207 27.24 -8.25 -15.20
CA PHE A 207 26.32 -7.46 -14.38
C PHE A 207 27.09 -6.94 -13.15
N ASP A 208 27.51 -5.67 -13.18
CA ASP A 208 28.32 -5.09 -12.13
C ASP A 208 27.49 -4.78 -10.87
N PHE A 209 27.39 -5.77 -9.97
CA PHE A 209 26.80 -5.57 -8.65
C PHE A 209 27.52 -4.48 -7.82
N GLY A 210 28.76 -4.11 -8.17
CA GLY A 210 29.54 -3.08 -7.48
C GLY A 210 28.89 -1.70 -7.47
N ILE A 211 28.01 -1.38 -8.44
CA ILE A 211 27.31 -0.09 -8.47
C ILE A 211 26.38 0.08 -7.25
N PHE A 212 25.77 -1.00 -6.77
CA PHE A 212 24.77 -0.97 -5.69
C PHE A 212 25.37 -0.66 -4.31
N ALA A 213 26.69 -0.76 -4.15
CA ALA A 213 27.37 -0.31 -2.93
C ALA A 213 27.35 1.23 -2.75
N HIS A 214 27.09 1.98 -3.83
CA HIS A 214 27.08 3.45 -3.87
C HIS A 214 25.94 4.01 -4.76
N PHE A 215 24.82 3.31 -4.86
CA PHE A 215 23.68 3.73 -5.67
C PHE A 215 22.73 4.65 -4.88
N ASP A 216 22.07 5.62 -5.51
CA ASP A 216 21.12 6.52 -4.83
C ASP A 216 19.91 5.74 -4.26
N PRO A 217 19.70 5.72 -2.93
CA PRO A 217 18.56 5.04 -2.31
C PRO A 217 17.17 5.55 -2.74
N GLN A 218 17.07 6.73 -3.35
CA GLN A 218 15.80 7.26 -3.87
C GLN A 218 15.42 6.65 -5.24
N ASP A 219 16.41 6.26 -6.04
CA ASP A 219 16.21 5.65 -7.36
C ASP A 219 15.99 4.12 -7.28
N LEU A 220 16.24 3.51 -6.12
CA LEU A 220 15.96 2.10 -5.87
C LEU A 220 14.48 1.86 -5.52
N SER A 221 13.93 0.77 -6.04
CA SER A 221 12.59 0.25 -5.73
C SER A 221 12.63 -1.20 -5.27
N SER A 222 11.55 -1.69 -4.66
CA SER A 222 11.44 -3.11 -4.28
C SER A 222 11.58 -4.05 -5.47
N ASP A 223 11.11 -3.63 -6.65
CA ASP A 223 11.22 -4.37 -7.90
C ASP A 223 12.69 -4.48 -8.37
N VAL A 224 13.49 -3.41 -8.23
CA VAL A 224 14.94 -3.45 -8.51
C VAL A 224 15.65 -4.37 -7.52
N LEU A 225 15.33 -4.29 -6.23
CA LEU A 225 15.95 -5.17 -5.23
C LEU A 225 15.59 -6.65 -5.44
N ARG A 226 14.34 -6.97 -5.82
CA ARG A 226 13.93 -8.33 -6.24
C ARG A 226 14.76 -8.82 -7.42
N PHE A 227 14.91 -8.00 -8.44
CA PHE A 227 15.67 -8.35 -9.64
C PHE A 227 17.15 -8.63 -9.33
N ILE A 228 17.85 -7.72 -8.64
CA ILE A 228 19.28 -7.92 -8.34
C ILE A 228 19.51 -9.08 -7.36
N ALA A 229 18.60 -9.32 -6.41
CA ALA A 229 18.65 -10.50 -5.55
C ALA A 229 18.51 -11.79 -6.38
N ALA A 230 17.48 -11.89 -7.22
CA ALA A 230 17.27 -13.06 -8.08
C ALA A 230 18.44 -13.33 -9.04
N VAL A 231 19.00 -12.28 -9.66
CA VAL A 231 20.16 -12.41 -10.56
C VAL A 231 21.44 -12.78 -9.80
N TYR A 232 21.67 -12.23 -8.60
CA TYR A 232 22.81 -12.59 -7.76
C TYR A 232 22.74 -14.04 -7.29
N ILE A 233 21.57 -14.46 -6.79
CA ILE A 233 21.30 -15.84 -6.37
C ILE A 233 21.53 -16.76 -7.58
N LEU A 234 20.91 -16.50 -8.72
CA LEU A 234 21.08 -17.28 -9.95
C LEU A 234 22.55 -17.42 -10.40
N GLN A 235 23.38 -16.41 -10.20
CA GLN A 235 24.79 -16.41 -10.60
C GLN A 235 25.76 -16.97 -9.55
N ASN A 236 25.30 -17.25 -8.32
CA ASN A 236 26.10 -17.74 -7.19
C ASN A 236 25.54 -19.05 -6.61
N GLU A 237 25.07 -19.96 -7.47
CA GLU A 237 24.33 -21.20 -7.10
C GLU A 237 24.97 -21.98 -5.94
N GLU A 238 26.29 -22.18 -5.95
CA GLU A 238 27.04 -22.90 -4.91
C GLU A 238 26.89 -22.33 -3.48
N GLN A 239 26.54 -21.04 -3.34
CA GLN A 239 26.35 -20.38 -2.05
C GLN A 239 24.92 -20.54 -1.49
N PHE A 240 23.94 -20.82 -2.35
CA PHE A 240 22.52 -20.75 -2.02
C PHE A 240 21.75 -22.06 -2.24
N VAL A 241 22.23 -22.96 -3.09
CA VAL A 241 21.54 -24.21 -3.48
C VAL A 241 21.15 -25.11 -2.30
N HIS A 242 21.89 -25.07 -1.19
CA HIS A 242 21.58 -25.82 0.03
C HIS A 242 20.46 -25.24 0.88
N PHE A 243 20.03 -23.99 0.62
CA PHE A 243 18.92 -23.33 1.30
C PHE A 243 17.62 -23.35 0.46
N VAL A 244 17.73 -23.59 -0.85
CA VAL A 244 16.58 -23.70 -1.76
C VAL A 244 16.05 -25.14 -1.79
N CYS A 245 15.08 -25.43 -0.92
CA CYS A 245 14.34 -26.69 -0.94
C CYS A 245 13.17 -26.66 -1.94
N ALA A 246 12.80 -27.83 -2.46
CA ALA A 246 11.45 -28.06 -2.98
C ALA A 246 10.47 -28.28 -1.80
N ASP A 247 9.19 -28.01 -2.00
CA ASP A 247 8.14 -28.25 -0.99
C ASP A 247 8.01 -29.75 -0.65
N GLU A 248 7.66 -30.08 0.60
CA GLU A 248 7.49 -31.46 1.08
C GLU A 248 6.31 -32.17 0.41
N GLY A 249 6.55 -32.74 -0.78
CA GLY A 249 5.57 -33.54 -1.52
C GLY A 249 5.83 -33.64 -3.02
N ASP A 250 6.54 -32.66 -3.60
CA ASP A 250 6.89 -32.65 -5.03
C ASP A 250 8.25 -33.33 -5.28
N GLU A 251 8.41 -33.99 -6.43
CA GLU A 251 9.74 -34.35 -6.93
C GLU A 251 10.52 -33.07 -7.23
N PRO A 252 11.78 -32.91 -6.79
CA PRO A 252 12.59 -31.74 -7.13
C PRO A 252 12.68 -31.58 -8.64
N ALA A 253 12.06 -30.52 -9.16
CA ALA A 253 12.14 -30.18 -10.57
C ALA A 253 13.61 -30.04 -10.99
N ALA A 254 13.94 -30.46 -12.21
CA ALA A 254 15.30 -30.43 -12.75
C ALA A 254 15.94 -29.02 -12.83
N ASP A 255 15.18 -27.98 -12.49
CA ASP A 255 15.60 -26.58 -12.44
C ASP A 255 14.97 -25.85 -11.22
N THR A 256 14.75 -26.56 -10.10
CA THR A 256 14.12 -26.01 -8.87
C THR A 256 14.76 -24.69 -8.43
N TYR A 257 16.09 -24.62 -8.52
CA TYR A 257 16.87 -23.43 -8.19
C TYR A 257 16.53 -22.21 -9.09
N PHE A 258 16.38 -22.43 -10.40
CA PHE A 258 15.93 -21.40 -11.33
C PHE A 258 14.47 -20.99 -11.08
N CYS A 259 13.59 -21.96 -10.80
CA CYS A 259 12.19 -21.70 -10.44
C CYS A 259 12.05 -20.84 -9.17
N TYR A 260 12.93 -21.03 -8.18
CA TYR A 260 13.02 -20.16 -7.02
C TYR A 260 13.41 -18.72 -7.39
N CYS A 261 14.43 -18.55 -8.25
CA CYS A 261 14.83 -17.23 -8.76
C CYS A 261 13.69 -16.54 -9.53
N GLU A 262 12.90 -17.29 -10.32
CA GLU A 262 11.69 -16.74 -10.95
C GLU A 262 10.60 -16.35 -9.94
N ALA A 263 10.45 -17.09 -8.83
CA ALA A 263 9.46 -16.79 -7.79
C ALA A 263 9.76 -15.46 -7.07
N ILE A 264 11.05 -15.11 -6.91
CA ILE A 264 11.49 -13.79 -6.42
C ILE A 264 10.93 -12.66 -7.28
N LEU A 265 11.00 -12.78 -8.62
CA LEU A 265 10.44 -11.77 -9.53
C LEU A 265 8.90 -11.75 -9.50
N LYS A 266 8.26 -12.92 -9.35
CA LYS A 266 6.80 -13.09 -9.32
C LYS A 266 6.14 -12.65 -7.99
N GLY A 267 6.89 -12.08 -7.06
CA GLY A 267 6.35 -11.47 -5.84
C GLY A 267 6.30 -12.37 -4.61
N VAL A 268 7.04 -13.48 -4.56
CA VAL A 268 7.13 -14.32 -3.34
C VAL A 268 7.65 -13.50 -2.14
N TYR A 269 7.23 -13.89 -0.93
CA TYR A 269 7.76 -13.30 0.31
C TYR A 269 9.26 -13.58 0.44
N GLY A 270 10.03 -12.55 0.76
CA GLY A 270 11.48 -12.67 0.93
C GLY A 270 11.87 -13.43 2.21
N SER A 271 13.07 -13.99 2.18
CA SER A 271 13.64 -14.87 3.21
C SER A 271 15.06 -14.46 3.59
N GLU A 272 15.75 -15.30 4.37
CA GLU A 272 17.18 -15.14 4.68
C GLU A 272 18.09 -15.24 3.44
N ILE A 273 17.66 -15.95 2.39
CA ILE A 273 18.40 -16.10 1.12
C ILE A 273 18.54 -14.73 0.44
N GLU A 274 17.44 -13.98 0.35
CA GLU A 274 17.40 -12.63 -0.22
C GLU A 274 18.18 -11.63 0.65
N ILE A 275 18.15 -11.78 1.98
CA ILE A 275 18.91 -10.93 2.90
C ILE A 275 20.42 -11.13 2.71
N ASN A 276 20.87 -12.38 2.61
CA ASN A 276 22.28 -12.72 2.40
C ASN A 276 22.78 -12.21 1.01
N ALA A 277 21.95 -12.37 -0.03
CA ALA A 277 22.23 -11.81 -1.35
C ALA A 277 22.29 -10.28 -1.32
N LEU A 278 21.28 -9.59 -0.77
CA LEU A 278 21.23 -8.12 -0.73
C LEU A 278 22.35 -7.53 0.14
N SER A 279 22.71 -8.16 1.25
CA SER A 279 23.90 -7.83 2.05
C SER A 279 25.15 -7.80 1.17
N SER A 280 25.37 -8.89 0.42
CA SER A 280 26.51 -9.09 -0.47
C SER A 280 26.54 -8.13 -1.67
N ILE A 281 25.38 -7.71 -2.18
CA ILE A 281 25.25 -6.76 -3.30
C ILE A 281 25.48 -5.32 -2.83
N LEU A 282 24.79 -4.90 -1.77
CA LEU A 282 24.81 -3.52 -1.26
C LEU A 282 26.11 -3.18 -0.50
N LYS A 283 26.94 -4.20 -0.19
CA LYS A 283 28.10 -4.09 0.71
C LYS A 283 27.71 -3.40 2.02
N LYS A 284 26.63 -3.91 2.62
CA LYS A 284 26.10 -3.52 3.94
C LYS A 284 25.87 -4.75 4.78
N LYS A 285 26.31 -4.73 6.04
CA LYS A 285 25.90 -5.72 7.02
C LYS A 285 24.40 -5.55 7.24
N ILE A 286 23.62 -6.64 7.25
CA ILE A 286 22.19 -6.58 7.57
C ILE A 286 21.95 -7.34 8.86
N THR A 287 21.48 -6.64 9.89
CA THR A 287 21.09 -7.23 11.17
C THR A 287 19.57 -7.31 11.27
N VAL A 288 19.07 -8.53 11.44
CA VAL A 288 17.66 -8.87 11.62
C VAL A 288 17.41 -9.08 13.11
N TYR A 289 16.56 -8.25 13.71
CA TYR A 289 16.07 -8.44 15.06
C TYR A 289 14.85 -9.37 15.07
N ASP A 290 14.84 -10.34 15.98
CA ASP A 290 13.77 -11.29 16.27
C ASP A 290 13.51 -11.26 17.79
N VAL A 291 12.35 -11.73 18.26
CA VAL A 291 12.13 -11.92 19.70
C VAL A 291 13.01 -13.04 20.28
N ASN A 292 13.43 -14.00 19.45
CA ASN A 292 14.21 -15.17 19.86
C ASN A 292 15.74 -14.95 19.78
N MET A 293 16.26 -14.47 18.65
CA MET A 293 17.70 -14.19 18.45
C MET A 293 17.92 -13.18 17.32
N ASN A 294 18.92 -12.30 17.47
CA ASN A 294 19.32 -11.42 16.37
C ASN A 294 20.29 -12.17 15.44
N ILE A 295 20.08 -12.06 14.12
CA ILE A 295 20.95 -12.67 13.10
C ILE A 295 21.61 -11.57 12.28
N SER A 296 22.88 -11.73 11.95
CA SER A 296 23.67 -10.80 11.15
C SER A 296 24.16 -11.47 9.87
N TYR A 297 24.03 -10.76 8.75
CA TYR A 297 24.51 -11.17 7.42
C TYR A 297 25.55 -10.15 6.94
N GLY A 298 26.62 -10.60 6.27
CA GLY A 298 27.72 -9.74 5.80
C GLY A 298 28.52 -9.07 6.93
N GLU A 299 29.01 -9.85 7.91
CA GLU A 299 29.78 -9.30 9.04
C GLU A 299 31.10 -8.63 8.62
N GLU A 300 31.59 -8.90 7.41
CA GLU A 300 32.76 -8.25 6.81
C GLU A 300 32.48 -6.85 6.23
N HIS A 301 31.24 -6.35 6.33
CA HIS A 301 30.82 -5.04 5.82
C HIS A 301 30.78 -3.98 6.93
N GLU A 302 31.57 -2.90 6.77
CA GLU A 302 31.74 -1.82 7.77
C GLU A 302 30.45 -1.03 8.09
N THR A 303 29.50 -0.96 7.16
CA THR A 303 28.26 -0.16 7.32
C THR A 303 27.04 -1.07 7.44
N GLU A 304 26.17 -0.78 8.41
CA GLU A 304 25.12 -1.69 8.89
C GLU A 304 23.69 -1.13 8.67
N LEU A 305 22.78 -2.00 8.24
CA LEU A 305 21.34 -1.76 8.13
C LEU A 305 20.62 -2.63 9.18
N PHE A 306 19.55 -2.09 9.77
CA PHE A 306 18.78 -2.79 10.81
C PHE A 306 17.33 -2.99 10.36
N ILE A 307 16.87 -4.24 10.37
CA ILE A 307 15.47 -4.63 10.12
C ILE A 307 15.00 -5.56 11.23
N CYS A 308 13.69 -5.79 11.36
CA CYS A 308 13.16 -6.77 12.30
C CYS A 308 12.09 -7.65 11.66
N ILE A 309 12.04 -8.91 12.09
CA ILE A 309 11.09 -9.91 11.62
C ILE A 309 10.02 -10.17 12.69
N HIS A 310 8.80 -10.38 12.24
CA HIS A 310 7.71 -10.92 13.06
C HIS A 310 7.12 -12.12 12.33
N HIS A 311 6.93 -13.24 13.01
CA HIS A 311 6.44 -14.49 12.40
C HIS A 311 4.91 -14.60 12.41
N LYS A 312 4.24 -13.87 13.32
CA LYS A 312 2.80 -14.01 13.60
C LYS A 312 2.06 -12.68 13.69
N LEU A 313 2.72 -11.56 13.37
CA LEU A 313 2.12 -10.21 13.36
C LEU A 313 0.84 -10.14 12.52
N TYR A 314 0.87 -10.72 11.31
CA TYR A 314 -0.27 -10.74 10.38
C TYR A 314 -0.62 -12.17 9.97
N ALA A 315 -1.88 -12.39 9.60
CA ALA A 315 -2.39 -13.70 9.14
C ALA A 315 -1.72 -14.26 7.87
N LEU A 316 -0.90 -13.46 7.16
CA LEU A 316 -0.13 -13.86 5.99
C LEU A 316 1.26 -14.47 6.33
N GLY A 317 1.66 -14.49 7.60
CA GLY A 317 2.91 -15.09 8.07
C GLY A 317 4.01 -14.07 8.36
N LYS A 318 5.24 -14.38 7.92
CA LYS A 318 6.43 -13.57 8.17
C LYS A 318 6.28 -12.15 7.59
N HIS A 319 6.55 -11.14 8.40
CA HIS A 319 6.53 -9.72 8.03
C HIS A 319 7.80 -9.02 8.51
N TYR A 320 8.35 -8.15 7.68
CA TYR A 320 9.56 -7.37 7.99
C TYR A 320 9.24 -5.89 8.17
N ASN A 321 9.79 -5.30 9.23
CA ASN A 321 9.78 -3.85 9.48
C ASN A 321 11.21 -3.30 9.50
N SER A 322 11.35 -1.98 9.33
CA SER A 322 12.65 -1.31 9.41
C SER A 322 12.96 -0.95 10.88
N VAL A 323 14.23 -0.87 11.27
CA VAL A 323 14.64 -0.56 12.66
C VAL A 323 15.48 0.70 12.71
N VAL A 324 14.93 1.72 13.36
CA VAL A 324 15.50 3.07 13.42
C VAL A 324 16.06 3.34 14.81
N ASP A 325 17.04 4.23 14.90
CA ASP A 325 17.54 4.67 16.21
C ASP A 325 16.49 5.59 16.86
N MET A 326 16.23 5.40 18.16
CA MET A 326 15.32 6.30 18.87
C MET A 326 15.93 7.70 18.93
N LEU A 327 15.17 8.68 18.44
CA LEU A 327 15.54 10.09 18.55
C LEU A 327 15.72 10.47 20.03
N VAL A 328 16.97 10.52 20.46
CA VAL A 328 17.35 11.10 21.74
C VAL A 328 16.91 12.56 21.71
N ARG A 329 15.91 12.88 22.51
CA ARG A 329 15.61 14.28 22.83
C ARG A 329 16.66 14.71 23.84
N ASP A 330 17.54 15.61 23.44
CA ASP A 330 18.36 16.35 24.40
C ASP A 330 17.44 17.05 25.41
N VAL A 331 17.82 16.98 26.70
CA VAL A 331 17.01 17.39 27.86
C VAL A 331 17.61 18.63 28.52
#